data_AF-A0AAV6C0Z8-F1
#
_entry.id   AF-A0AAV6C0Z8-F1
#
_cell.length_a   1.000
_cell.length_b   1.000
_cell.length_c   1.000
_cell.angle_alpha   90.00
_cell.angle_beta   90.00
_cell.angle_gamma   90.00
#
_symmetry.space_group_name_H-M   'P 1'
#
loop_
_entity.id
_entity.type
_entity.pdbx_description
1 polymer ?
#
loop_
_entity_poly.entity_id
_entity_poly.type
_entity_poly.pdbx_seq_one_letter_code
_entity_poly.pdbx_strand_id
1 'polypeptide(L)'
;METAKTGGQGNPPSAAQAEKDLAYRTGVGNWSAFHLGMDAIYASARKWREKMEGVPRAWLCWNVDPDWCLVQQRLAASVGWTPLVGSDPRAEKPRLVPGAVQIDFNADFHLPTMWMHFPLEFAFLFAERLAFWHSDLLVRREKLQRIAENFAALPDGSMTVSVPRRGLRETLFKRGTRRYWELIGCTTRGASRSQFEQGCGWWMNFAAHPNCPGEDERLRRKRFYWDHGAGILYWAEKCGGQVAKIKEAEVEEGHCTRISNVNYQRLSPDTAERLLPTELRHNFSLVKVCRDLGLEDLLKD
;
A
#
# COMPACT_ATOMS: atom_id res chain seq x y z
N MET A 1 -46.36 11.97 -23.94
CA MET A 1 -46.60 12.39 -22.54
C MET A 1 -45.85 11.38 -21.68
N GLU A 2 -44.55 11.61 -21.53
CA GLU A 2 -43.60 10.70 -20.89
C GLU A 2 -43.16 11.37 -19.59
N THR A 3 -43.52 10.76 -18.46
CA THR A 3 -43.20 11.27 -17.13
C THR A 3 -41.72 11.06 -16.83
N ALA A 4 -41.00 12.17 -16.74
CA ALA A 4 -39.62 12.23 -16.25
C ALA A 4 -39.54 11.69 -14.82
N LYS A 5 -38.71 10.66 -14.61
CA LYS A 5 -38.28 10.21 -13.28
C LYS A 5 -37.36 11.27 -12.69
N THR A 6 -37.86 12.00 -11.70
CA THR A 6 -37.04 12.86 -10.84
C THR A 6 -36.12 11.97 -9.99
N GLY A 7 -34.81 12.13 -10.19
CA GLY A 7 -33.80 11.53 -9.32
C GLY A 7 -33.93 12.12 -7.92
N GLY A 8 -34.12 11.25 -6.92
CA GLY A 8 -34.20 11.65 -5.52
C GLY A 8 -32.92 12.35 -5.08
N GLN A 9 -33.04 13.61 -4.70
CA GLN A 9 -32.03 14.32 -3.91
C GLN A 9 -32.04 13.70 -2.51
N GLY A 10 -31.04 12.86 -2.22
CA GLY A 10 -30.83 12.37 -0.86
C GLY A 10 -30.48 13.53 0.09
N ASN A 11 -30.95 13.46 1.33
CA ASN A 11 -30.58 14.42 2.37
C ASN A 11 -29.04 14.48 2.52
N PRO A 12 -28.46 15.66 2.79
CA PRO A 12 -27.03 15.78 3.04
C PRO A 12 -26.62 14.92 4.25
N PRO A 13 -25.39 14.36 4.25
CA PRO A 13 -24.90 13.57 5.38
C PRO A 13 -24.87 14.40 6.66
N SER A 14 -25.12 13.76 7.81
CA SER A 14 -24.97 14.40 9.11
C SER A 14 -23.50 14.76 9.36
N ALA A 15 -23.24 15.74 10.24
CA ALA A 15 -21.88 16.13 10.60
C ALA A 15 -21.04 14.93 11.11
N ALA A 16 -21.64 14.05 11.91
CA ALA A 16 -20.99 12.83 12.40
C ALA A 16 -20.66 11.84 11.27
N GLN A 17 -21.50 11.75 10.23
CA GLN A 17 -21.19 10.91 9.06
C GLN A 17 -20.04 11.51 8.25
N ALA A 18 -20.05 12.84 8.05
CA ALA A 18 -18.99 13.53 7.32
C ALA A 18 -17.62 13.38 8.01
N GLU A 19 -17.58 13.43 9.34
CA GLU A 19 -16.36 13.21 10.13
C GLU A 19 -15.83 11.78 9.98
N LYS A 20 -16.70 10.78 10.08
CA LYS A 20 -16.34 9.37 9.86
C LYS A 20 -15.80 9.14 8.45
N ASP A 21 -16.44 9.71 7.44
CA ASP A 21 -16.01 9.61 6.05
C ASP A 21 -14.63 10.27 5.85
N LEU A 22 -14.38 11.41 6.50
CA LEU A 22 -13.10 12.11 6.46
C LEU A 22 -11.98 11.27 7.11
N ALA A 23 -12.24 10.70 8.29
CA ALA A 23 -11.31 9.83 9.01
C ALA A 23 -11.00 8.56 8.21
N TYR A 24 -12.02 7.92 7.64
CA TYR A 24 -11.85 6.77 6.73
C TYR A 24 -10.97 7.13 5.54
N ARG A 25 -11.31 8.20 4.81
CA ARG A 25 -10.57 8.65 3.62
C ARG A 25 -9.11 9.02 3.94
N THR A 26 -8.85 9.53 5.14
CA THR A 26 -7.49 9.77 5.64
C THR A 26 -6.75 8.46 5.87
N GLY A 27 -7.37 7.49 6.54
CA GLY A 27 -6.78 6.17 6.84
C GLY A 27 -6.42 5.35 5.60
N VAL A 28 -7.21 5.46 4.53
CA VAL A 28 -6.89 4.83 3.24
C VAL A 28 -5.89 5.65 2.41
N GLY A 29 -5.39 6.78 2.91
CA GLY A 29 -4.36 7.58 2.25
C GLY A 29 -4.88 8.43 1.10
N ASN A 30 -5.82 9.36 1.36
CA ASN A 30 -6.28 10.36 0.40
C ASN A 30 -5.87 11.78 0.83
N TRP A 31 -5.01 12.44 0.06
CA TRP A 31 -4.52 13.79 0.40
C TRP A 31 -5.62 14.85 0.52
N SER A 32 -6.73 14.71 -0.21
CA SER A 32 -7.86 15.65 -0.09
C SER A 32 -8.70 15.48 1.18
N ALA A 33 -8.46 14.41 1.95
CA ALA A 33 -9.11 14.18 3.24
C ALA A 33 -8.17 14.40 4.44
N PHE A 34 -6.87 14.61 4.17
CA PHE A 34 -5.86 14.71 5.22
C PHE A 34 -6.12 15.91 6.13
N HIS A 35 -6.30 15.65 7.42
CA HIS A 35 -6.62 16.66 8.44
C HIS A 35 -5.80 16.51 9.74
N LEU A 36 -4.92 15.51 9.83
CA LEU A 36 -4.15 15.21 11.06
C LEU A 36 -3.07 16.26 11.38
N GLY A 37 -2.65 17.03 10.37
CA GLY A 37 -1.52 17.96 10.47
C GLY A 37 -0.16 17.23 10.43
N MET A 38 0.85 17.89 9.86
CA MET A 38 2.16 17.28 9.68
C MET A 38 2.92 17.09 11.00
N ASP A 39 2.72 17.97 11.98
CA ASP A 39 3.39 17.87 13.29
C ASP A 39 3.02 16.59 14.04
N ALA A 40 1.75 16.16 13.92
CA ALA A 40 1.30 14.88 14.46
C ALA A 40 2.02 13.71 13.78
N ILE A 41 2.14 13.73 12.44
CA ILE A 41 2.88 12.72 11.69
C ILE A 41 4.35 12.65 12.15
N TYR A 42 5.03 13.79 12.23
CA TYR A 42 6.42 13.84 12.69
C TYR A 42 6.58 13.35 14.13
N ALA A 43 5.63 13.66 15.01
CA ALA A 43 5.66 13.20 16.39
C ALA A 43 5.50 11.68 16.51
N SER A 44 4.53 11.09 15.81
CA SER A 44 4.33 9.63 15.79
C SER A 44 5.51 8.91 15.13
N ALA A 45 6.05 9.48 14.04
CA ALA A 45 7.17 8.89 13.32
C ALA A 45 8.47 8.81 14.12
N ARG A 46 8.66 9.68 15.14
CA ARG A 46 9.78 9.53 16.08
C ARG A 46 9.71 8.20 16.84
N LYS A 47 8.52 7.83 17.34
CA LYS A 47 8.27 6.56 18.03
C LYS A 47 8.47 5.37 17.09
N TRP A 48 8.05 5.52 15.82
CA TRP A 48 8.28 4.49 14.82
C TRP A 48 9.77 4.29 14.53
N ARG A 49 10.52 5.40 14.40
CA ARG A 49 11.96 5.37 14.17
C ARG A 49 12.73 4.73 15.33
N GLU A 50 12.35 5.01 16.57
CA GLU A 50 12.94 4.36 17.77
C GLU A 50 12.80 2.84 17.70
N LYS A 51 11.62 2.33 17.29
CA LYS A 51 11.40 0.89 17.10
C LYS A 51 12.21 0.28 15.95
N MET A 52 12.66 1.10 15.02
CA MET A 52 13.42 0.69 13.84
C MET A 52 14.93 0.87 14.01
N GLU A 53 15.39 1.27 15.19
CA GLU A 53 16.82 1.42 15.46
C GLU A 53 17.56 0.10 15.21
N GLY A 54 18.66 0.17 14.45
CA GLY A 54 19.44 -1.01 14.09
C GLY A 54 18.81 -1.93 13.03
N VAL A 55 17.72 -1.54 12.38
CA VAL A 55 17.06 -2.33 11.32
C VAL A 55 17.36 -1.75 9.92
N PRO A 56 18.43 -2.20 9.23
CA PRO A 56 18.82 -1.65 7.94
C PRO A 56 17.92 -2.13 6.78
N ARG A 57 17.26 -3.28 6.96
CA ARG A 57 16.46 -3.95 5.91
C ARG A 57 15.12 -4.39 6.48
N ALA A 58 14.12 -3.51 6.36
CA ALA A 58 12.77 -3.76 6.83
C ALA A 58 11.84 -4.18 5.69
N TRP A 59 10.99 -5.17 5.94
CA TRP A 59 9.93 -5.58 5.02
C TRP A 59 8.57 -5.39 5.67
N LEU A 60 7.76 -4.46 5.15
CA LEU A 60 6.42 -4.19 5.65
C LEU A 60 5.49 -5.37 5.34
N CYS A 61 5.11 -6.11 6.38
CA CYS A 61 4.07 -7.14 6.34
C CYS A 61 2.78 -6.53 6.91
N TRP A 62 1.87 -6.07 6.04
CA TRP A 62 0.64 -5.42 6.47
C TRP A 62 -0.43 -6.44 6.87
N ASN A 63 -0.75 -6.48 8.15
CA ASN A 63 -1.72 -7.39 8.70
C ASN A 63 -3.15 -6.91 8.44
N VAL A 64 -3.84 -7.67 7.60
CA VAL A 64 -5.30 -7.71 7.52
C VAL A 64 -5.82 -9.05 8.03
N ASP A 65 -5.04 -10.11 7.81
CA ASP A 65 -5.30 -11.46 8.30
C ASP A 65 -4.06 -12.00 9.03
N PRO A 66 -4.18 -12.46 10.29
CA PRO A 66 -3.02 -12.85 11.10
C PRO A 66 -2.25 -14.05 10.55
N ASP A 67 -2.90 -15.01 9.88
CA ASP A 67 -2.24 -16.21 9.36
C ASP A 67 -1.52 -15.91 8.04
N TRP A 68 -2.15 -15.14 7.16
CA TRP A 68 -1.48 -14.63 5.96
C TRP A 68 -0.27 -13.75 6.33
N CYS A 69 -0.45 -12.87 7.30
CA CYS A 69 0.61 -12.02 7.81
C CYS A 69 1.77 -12.86 8.38
N LEU A 70 1.47 -13.94 9.12
CA LEU A 70 2.51 -14.82 9.67
C LEU A 70 3.34 -15.51 8.56
N VAL A 71 2.69 -16.02 7.51
CA VAL A 71 3.39 -16.61 6.36
C VAL A 71 4.26 -15.57 5.67
N GLN A 72 3.74 -14.35 5.47
CA GLN A 72 4.50 -13.23 4.92
C GLN A 72 5.72 -12.88 5.77
N GLN A 73 5.57 -12.79 7.10
CA GLN A 73 6.68 -12.53 8.01
C GLN A 73 7.77 -13.60 7.91
N ARG A 74 7.39 -14.88 7.94
CA ARG A 74 8.34 -16.01 7.82
C ARG A 74 9.06 -15.98 6.47
N LEU A 75 8.33 -15.64 5.41
CA LEU A 75 8.89 -15.55 4.07
C LEU A 75 9.89 -14.38 3.95
N ALA A 76 9.58 -13.20 4.49
CA ALA A 76 10.51 -12.07 4.54
C ALA A 76 11.78 -12.40 5.37
N ALA A 77 11.60 -13.03 6.53
CA ALA A 77 12.71 -13.49 7.37
C ALA A 77 13.60 -14.50 6.65
N SER A 78 13.01 -15.41 5.87
CA SER A 78 13.75 -16.45 5.12
C SER A 78 14.70 -15.90 4.05
N VAL A 79 14.48 -14.66 3.60
CA VAL A 79 15.34 -13.97 2.61
C VAL A 79 16.24 -12.91 3.28
N GLY A 80 16.38 -12.96 4.61
CA GLY A 80 17.30 -12.11 5.37
C GLY A 80 16.82 -10.68 5.61
N TRP A 81 15.51 -10.42 5.47
CA TRP A 81 14.91 -9.13 5.80
C TRP A 81 14.18 -9.19 7.15
N THR A 82 14.22 -8.11 7.92
CA THR A 82 13.49 -7.99 9.18
C THR A 82 12.02 -7.70 8.90
N PRO A 83 11.08 -8.55 9.31
CA PRO A 83 9.66 -8.25 9.15
C PRO A 83 9.26 -7.05 10.02
N LEU A 84 8.72 -6.02 9.39
CA LEU A 84 8.06 -4.89 10.04
C LEU A 84 6.55 -5.10 9.94
N VAL A 85 5.90 -5.33 11.06
CA VAL A 85 4.47 -5.66 11.13
C VAL A 85 3.67 -4.43 11.55
N GLY A 86 2.85 -3.94 10.62
CA GLY A 86 1.78 -2.98 10.89
C GLY A 86 0.42 -3.63 10.62
N SER A 87 -0.67 -3.01 11.06
CA SER A 87 -2.02 -3.61 10.93
C SER A 87 -3.07 -2.57 10.55
N ASP A 88 -4.10 -3.01 9.83
CA ASP A 88 -5.39 -2.33 9.90
C ASP A 88 -5.92 -2.43 11.35
N PRO A 89 -6.42 -1.36 11.98
CA PRO A 89 -6.88 -1.38 13.37
C PRO A 89 -8.05 -2.35 13.62
N ARG A 90 -8.73 -2.81 12.56
CA ARG A 90 -9.83 -3.78 12.63
C ARG A 90 -9.35 -5.23 12.57
N ALA A 91 -8.09 -5.46 12.21
CA ALA A 91 -7.53 -6.81 12.09
C ALA A 91 -7.18 -7.39 13.46
N GLU A 92 -7.35 -8.71 13.59
CA GLU A 92 -6.86 -9.46 14.75
C GLU A 92 -5.34 -9.31 14.89
N LYS A 93 -4.84 -9.30 16.12
CA LYS A 93 -3.41 -9.14 16.39
C LYS A 93 -2.62 -10.33 15.79
N PRO A 94 -1.60 -10.10 14.96
CA PRO A 94 -0.83 -11.18 14.37
C PRO A 94 0.16 -11.76 15.37
N ARG A 95 0.51 -13.04 15.19
CA ARG A 95 1.70 -13.63 15.82
C ARG A 95 2.95 -13.02 15.19
N LEU A 96 4.00 -12.85 15.98
CA LEU A 96 5.28 -12.29 15.52
C LEU A 96 6.33 -13.39 15.41
N VAL A 97 7.05 -13.43 14.29
CA VAL A 97 8.25 -14.27 14.17
C VAL A 97 9.41 -13.68 14.97
N PRO A 98 10.39 -14.50 15.40
CA PRO A 98 11.58 -13.99 16.08
C PRO A 98 12.27 -12.88 15.28
N GLY A 99 12.59 -11.78 15.97
CA GLY A 99 13.23 -10.61 15.38
C GLY A 99 12.31 -9.65 14.60
N ALA A 100 11.02 -9.96 14.46
CA ALA A 100 10.07 -9.03 13.85
C ALA A 100 9.86 -7.77 14.72
N VAL A 101 9.67 -6.62 14.07
CA VAL A 101 9.35 -5.35 14.71
C VAL A 101 7.86 -5.06 14.52
N GLN A 102 7.13 -4.83 15.61
CA GLN A 102 5.72 -4.43 15.54
C GLN A 102 5.53 -2.94 15.80
N ILE A 103 4.88 -2.25 14.85
CA ILE A 103 4.50 -0.84 14.98
C ILE A 103 2.99 -0.71 14.78
N ASP A 104 2.31 -0.20 15.80
CA ASP A 104 0.95 0.32 15.63
C ASP A 104 1.05 1.74 15.07
N PHE A 105 0.92 1.85 13.75
CA PHE A 105 0.96 3.13 13.04
C PHE A 105 -0.28 4.00 13.33
N ASN A 106 -1.34 3.42 13.87
CA ASN A 106 -2.60 4.11 14.17
C ASN A 106 -2.73 4.54 15.63
N ALA A 107 -1.76 4.18 16.49
CA ALA A 107 -1.81 4.38 17.94
C ALA A 107 -2.12 5.83 18.35
N ASP A 108 -1.60 6.81 17.60
CA ASP A 108 -1.76 8.25 17.90
C ASP A 108 -2.87 8.93 17.08
N PHE A 109 -3.46 8.25 16.08
CA PHE A 109 -4.42 8.86 15.15
C PHE A 109 -5.84 8.32 15.31
N HIS A 110 -5.99 7.10 15.84
CA HIS A 110 -7.29 6.47 16.10
C HIS A 110 -8.22 6.43 14.88
N LEU A 111 -7.66 6.30 13.67
CA LEU A 111 -8.44 6.20 12.45
C LEU A 111 -9.23 4.87 12.44
N PRO A 112 -10.44 4.84 11.85
CA PRO A 112 -11.27 3.62 11.83
C PRO A 112 -10.71 2.52 10.90
N THR A 113 -9.80 2.89 9.99
CA THR A 113 -9.04 2.01 9.13
C THR A 113 -7.67 2.63 8.90
N MET A 114 -6.69 1.82 8.53
CA MET A 114 -5.43 2.30 8.01
C MET A 114 -4.99 1.33 6.92
N TRP A 115 -4.53 1.85 5.79
CA TRP A 115 -3.92 1.04 4.73
C TRP A 115 -2.39 1.16 4.80
N MET A 116 -1.68 0.16 4.27
CA MET A 116 -0.21 0.18 4.19
C MET A 116 0.35 1.42 3.48
N HIS A 117 -0.42 2.06 2.60
CA HIS A 117 -0.04 3.32 1.96
C HIS A 117 0.23 4.44 2.98
N PHE A 118 -0.42 4.41 4.14
CA PHE A 118 -0.22 5.41 5.20
C PHE A 118 1.23 5.44 5.68
N PRO A 119 1.81 4.35 6.25
CA PRO A 119 3.22 4.36 6.61
C PRO A 119 4.16 4.43 5.39
N LEU A 120 3.79 3.92 4.22
CA LEU A 120 4.63 4.00 3.02
C LEU A 120 4.90 5.44 2.56
N GLU A 121 3.92 6.34 2.67
CA GLU A 121 4.09 7.76 2.33
C GLU A 121 5.18 8.43 3.17
N PHE A 122 5.37 7.96 4.40
CA PHE A 122 6.25 8.54 5.40
C PHE A 122 7.47 7.66 5.72
N ALA A 123 7.80 6.70 4.87
CA ALA A 123 8.88 5.73 5.11
C ALA A 123 10.22 6.42 5.42
N PHE A 124 10.50 7.58 4.80
CA PHE A 124 11.71 8.37 5.04
C PHE A 124 11.90 8.86 6.48
N LEU A 125 10.84 8.88 7.29
CA LEU A 125 10.90 9.32 8.69
C LEU A 125 11.41 8.24 9.63
N PHE A 126 11.27 6.96 9.28
CA PHE A 126 11.51 5.86 10.23
C PHE A 126 12.34 4.70 9.66
N ALA A 127 12.52 4.59 8.35
CA ALA A 127 13.29 3.52 7.74
C ALA A 127 14.45 4.07 6.88
N GLU A 128 15.56 3.33 6.81
CA GLU A 128 16.59 3.55 5.78
C GLU A 128 16.12 3.03 4.42
N ARG A 129 15.40 1.90 4.46
CA ARG A 129 14.88 1.20 3.32
C ARG A 129 13.69 0.37 3.76
N LEU A 130 12.62 0.44 2.97
CA LEU A 130 11.39 -0.27 3.26
C LEU A 130 10.93 -1.05 2.03
N ALA A 131 11.12 -2.37 2.10
CA ALA A 131 10.43 -3.30 1.21
C ALA A 131 8.97 -3.45 1.65
N PHE A 132 8.08 -3.77 0.74
CA PHE A 132 6.66 -3.97 1.01
C PHE A 132 6.04 -4.89 -0.04
N TRP A 133 4.91 -5.48 0.31
CA TRP A 133 3.99 -6.15 -0.61
C TRP A 133 2.56 -5.91 -0.19
N HIS A 134 1.64 -6.19 -1.10
CA HIS A 134 0.22 -6.29 -0.79
C HIS A 134 -0.06 -7.42 0.20
N SER A 135 -1.10 -7.25 1.03
CA SER A 135 -1.44 -8.21 2.09
C SER A 135 -1.99 -9.54 1.56
N ASP A 136 -2.43 -9.56 0.29
CA ASP A 136 -2.95 -10.73 -0.43
C ASP A 136 -1.93 -11.29 -1.45
N LEU A 137 -0.65 -10.93 -1.32
CA LEU A 137 0.44 -11.47 -2.14
C LEU A 137 1.31 -12.46 -1.36
N LEU A 138 1.53 -13.64 -1.93
CA LEU A 138 2.62 -14.54 -1.58
C LEU A 138 3.52 -14.75 -2.80
N VAL A 139 4.81 -15.00 -2.58
CA VAL A 139 5.79 -15.16 -3.66
C VAL A 139 6.63 -16.41 -3.38
N ARG A 140 6.93 -17.19 -4.41
CA ARG A 140 7.87 -18.32 -4.29
C ARG A 140 9.20 -17.86 -3.70
N ARG A 141 9.78 -18.67 -2.82
CA ARG A 141 11.00 -18.31 -2.08
C ARG A 141 12.15 -17.92 -3.02
N GLU A 142 12.35 -18.65 -4.11
CA GLU A 142 13.44 -18.40 -5.07
C GLU A 142 13.28 -17.06 -5.80
N LYS A 143 12.03 -16.71 -6.14
CA LYS A 143 11.73 -15.42 -6.76
C LYS A 143 11.91 -14.28 -5.77
N LEU A 144 11.42 -14.48 -4.55
CA LEU A 144 11.56 -13.48 -3.51
C LEU A 144 13.02 -13.23 -3.15
N GLN A 145 13.87 -14.27 -3.11
CA GLN A 145 15.31 -14.13 -2.87
C GLN A 145 15.95 -13.17 -3.87
N ARG A 146 15.68 -13.34 -5.16
CA ARG A 146 16.19 -12.44 -6.22
C ARG A 146 15.66 -11.01 -6.07
N ILE A 147 14.38 -10.86 -5.72
CA ILE A 147 13.76 -9.55 -5.46
C ILE A 147 14.41 -8.87 -4.24
N ALA A 148 14.64 -9.63 -3.17
CA ALA A 148 15.26 -9.18 -1.94
C ALA A 148 16.70 -8.71 -2.15
N GLU A 149 17.48 -9.40 -2.98
CA GLU A 149 18.82 -9.00 -3.40
C GLU A 149 18.80 -7.69 -4.18
N ASN A 150 17.90 -7.58 -5.17
CA ASN A 150 17.71 -6.33 -5.93
C ASN A 150 17.31 -5.16 -5.01
N PHE A 151 16.43 -5.41 -4.05
CA PHE A 151 16.01 -4.40 -3.07
C PHE A 151 17.15 -3.97 -2.16
N ALA A 152 18.03 -4.89 -1.75
CA ALA A 152 19.18 -4.59 -0.92
C ALA A 152 20.23 -3.76 -1.69
N ALA A 153 20.39 -4.00 -2.98
CA ALA A 153 21.35 -3.31 -3.85
C ALA A 153 20.87 -1.94 -4.37
N LEU A 154 19.60 -1.59 -4.19
CA LEU A 154 19.05 -0.31 -4.63
C LEU A 154 19.80 0.88 -3.99
N PRO A 155 20.35 1.84 -4.76
CA PRO A 155 21.00 3.02 -4.18
C PRO A 155 19.98 3.93 -3.47
N ASP A 156 20.44 4.69 -2.47
CA ASP A 156 19.60 5.71 -1.84
C ASP A 156 19.16 6.77 -2.86
N GLY A 157 17.89 7.17 -2.80
CA GLY A 157 17.25 8.00 -3.84
C GLY A 157 16.49 7.21 -4.90
N SER A 158 16.56 5.87 -4.88
CA SER A 158 15.87 5.00 -5.83
C SER A 158 14.79 4.13 -5.19
N MET A 159 13.88 3.65 -6.02
CA MET A 159 12.86 2.67 -5.64
C MET A 159 12.71 1.57 -6.69
N THR A 160 12.15 0.44 -6.27
CA THR A 160 11.63 -0.58 -7.16
C THR A 160 10.14 -0.76 -6.96
N VAL A 161 9.39 -0.96 -8.04
CA VAL A 161 7.93 -1.13 -7.97
C VAL A 161 7.39 -2.04 -9.06
N SER A 162 6.33 -2.79 -8.75
CA SER A 162 5.55 -3.53 -9.73
C SER A 162 4.84 -2.63 -10.74
N VAL A 163 4.88 -3.03 -12.02
CA VAL A 163 4.10 -2.42 -13.10
C VAL A 163 2.98 -3.36 -13.54
N PRO A 164 1.73 -2.87 -13.67
CA PRO A 164 0.62 -3.70 -14.13
C PRO A 164 0.82 -4.09 -15.59
N ARG A 165 0.40 -5.31 -15.94
CA ARG A 165 0.37 -5.81 -17.30
C ARG A 165 -0.67 -5.03 -18.08
N ARG A 166 -0.23 -4.27 -19.07
CA ARG A 166 -1.11 -3.50 -19.96
C ARG A 166 -0.98 -3.99 -21.39
N GLY A 167 -2.12 -4.24 -22.03
CA GLY A 167 -2.17 -4.50 -23.46
C GLY A 167 -1.81 -3.25 -24.27
N LEU A 168 -1.43 -3.42 -25.55
CA LEU A 168 -1.05 -2.32 -26.46
C LEU A 168 -2.12 -1.21 -26.52
N ARG A 169 -3.40 -1.59 -26.58
CA ARG A 169 -4.53 -0.65 -26.60
C ARG A 169 -4.62 0.18 -25.32
N GLU A 170 -4.37 -0.41 -24.17
CA GLU A 170 -4.43 0.34 -22.89
C GLU A 170 -3.23 1.28 -22.74
N THR A 171 -2.07 0.85 -23.18
CA THR A 171 -0.86 1.69 -23.20
C THR A 171 -1.01 2.92 -24.07
N LEU A 172 -1.68 2.79 -25.23
CA LEU A 172 -1.87 3.89 -26.18
C LEU A 172 -3.07 4.80 -25.85
N PHE A 173 -4.21 4.22 -25.43
CA PHE A 173 -5.48 4.95 -25.32
C PHE A 173 -5.92 5.25 -23.88
N LYS A 174 -5.33 4.62 -22.84
CA LYS A 174 -5.68 4.86 -21.43
C LYS A 174 -4.55 5.54 -20.65
N ARG A 175 -3.96 6.60 -21.23
CA ARG A 175 -2.87 7.35 -20.57
C ARG A 175 -3.27 7.98 -19.24
N GLY A 176 -4.54 8.40 -19.10
CA GLY A 176 -5.07 9.03 -17.88
C GLY A 176 -5.25 8.09 -16.67
N THR A 177 -5.12 6.77 -16.85
CA THR A 177 -5.21 5.78 -15.76
C THR A 177 -3.85 5.13 -15.45
N ARG A 178 -2.76 5.74 -15.92
CA ARG A 178 -1.40 5.24 -15.65
C ARG A 178 -1.04 5.47 -14.19
N ARG A 179 -0.53 4.41 -13.56
CA ARG A 179 0.02 4.39 -12.21
C ARG A 179 1.01 3.24 -12.07
N TYR A 180 1.93 3.36 -11.11
CA TYR A 180 2.62 2.19 -10.58
C TYR A 180 1.71 1.44 -9.62
N TRP A 181 1.99 0.15 -9.41
CA TRP A 181 1.17 -0.71 -8.56
C TRP A 181 1.95 -1.11 -7.31
N GLU A 182 1.32 -0.99 -6.16
CA GLU A 182 1.83 -1.31 -4.83
C GLU A 182 1.88 -2.83 -4.51
N LEU A 183 1.85 -3.70 -5.52
CA LEU A 183 1.81 -5.15 -5.34
C LEU A 183 3.07 -5.67 -4.62
N ILE A 184 4.26 -5.28 -5.09
CA ILE A 184 5.54 -5.52 -4.40
C ILE A 184 6.54 -4.42 -4.78
N GLY A 185 7.31 -3.95 -3.81
CA GLY A 185 8.26 -2.89 -4.06
C GLY A 185 9.20 -2.62 -2.90
N CYS A 186 10.11 -1.68 -3.11
CA CYS A 186 11.04 -1.20 -2.11
C CYS A 186 11.34 0.28 -2.35
N THR A 187 11.28 1.08 -1.28
CA THR A 187 11.65 2.50 -1.33
C THR A 187 12.81 2.75 -0.38
N THR A 188 13.78 3.55 -0.83
CA THR A 188 14.85 4.05 0.03
C THR A 188 14.42 5.32 0.75
N ARG A 189 15.10 5.66 1.84
CA ARG A 189 14.85 6.90 2.59
C ARG A 189 14.92 8.13 1.69
N GLY A 190 15.95 8.23 0.84
CA GLY A 190 16.12 9.32 -0.10
C GLY A 190 15.01 9.38 -1.14
N ALA A 191 14.56 8.24 -1.68
CA ALA A 191 13.43 8.19 -2.61
C ALA A 191 12.14 8.65 -1.94
N SER A 192 11.80 8.08 -0.78
CA SER A 192 10.59 8.43 -0.03
C SER A 192 10.58 9.90 0.40
N ARG A 193 11.73 10.46 0.79
CA ARG A 193 11.85 11.90 1.10
C ARG A 193 11.62 12.75 -0.15
N SER A 194 12.29 12.43 -1.25
CA SER A 194 12.17 13.16 -2.52
C SER A 194 10.74 13.13 -3.07
N GLN A 195 10.07 11.98 -2.94
CA GLN A 195 8.65 11.83 -3.26
C GLN A 195 7.84 12.86 -2.46
N PHE A 196 7.92 12.79 -1.13
CA PHE A 196 7.15 13.65 -0.23
C PHE A 196 7.42 15.16 -0.46
N GLU A 197 8.68 15.56 -0.55
CA GLU A 197 9.09 16.97 -0.78
C GLU A 197 8.57 17.52 -2.11
N GLN A 198 8.44 16.69 -3.14
CA GLN A 198 7.90 17.09 -4.44
C GLN A 198 6.38 16.97 -4.53
N GLY A 199 5.73 16.62 -3.42
CA GLY A 199 4.30 16.37 -3.32
C GLY A 199 3.83 15.21 -4.17
N CYS A 200 4.67 14.19 -4.28
CA CYS A 200 4.41 12.97 -5.01
C CYS A 200 4.47 11.80 -4.03
N GLY A 201 3.60 10.80 -4.19
CA GLY A 201 3.56 9.73 -3.22
C GLY A 201 2.65 8.59 -3.60
N TRP A 202 2.45 7.72 -2.63
CA TRP A 202 1.58 6.56 -2.70
C TRP A 202 0.11 6.92 -2.51
N TRP A 203 -0.18 7.99 -1.79
CA TRP A 203 -1.56 8.38 -1.48
C TRP A 203 -2.35 8.81 -2.71
N MET A 204 -3.65 8.55 -2.66
CA MET A 204 -4.64 9.01 -3.63
C MET A 204 -4.71 10.53 -3.70
N ASN A 205 -5.17 11.02 -4.85
CA ASN A 205 -5.35 12.43 -5.14
C ASN A 205 -4.11 13.26 -4.82
N PHE A 206 -2.93 12.81 -5.29
CA PHE A 206 -1.65 13.49 -5.04
C PHE A 206 -1.60 14.95 -5.52
N ALA A 207 -2.51 15.37 -6.40
CA ALA A 207 -2.69 16.78 -6.73
C ALA A 207 -3.04 17.62 -5.49
N ALA A 208 -3.72 17.05 -4.49
CA ALA A 208 -4.06 17.70 -3.23
C ALA A 208 -2.89 17.75 -2.21
N HIS A 209 -1.74 17.14 -2.51
CA HIS A 209 -0.61 17.07 -1.57
C HIS A 209 -0.19 18.48 -1.08
N PRO A 210 0.12 18.66 0.22
CA PRO A 210 0.51 19.95 0.79
C PRO A 210 1.74 20.58 0.11
N ASN A 211 2.75 19.77 -0.20
CA ASN A 211 3.95 20.18 -0.95
C ASN A 211 3.76 20.35 -2.48
N CYS A 212 2.53 20.42 -2.98
CA CYS A 212 2.31 20.78 -4.39
C CYS A 212 2.74 22.25 -4.62
N PRO A 213 3.68 22.55 -5.54
CA PRO A 213 4.32 23.88 -5.66
C PRO A 213 3.38 25.07 -5.92
N GLY A 214 2.17 24.84 -6.45
CA GLY A 214 1.23 25.91 -6.77
C GLY A 214 0.00 25.41 -7.53
N GLU A 215 -0.93 26.32 -7.83
CA GLU A 215 -2.21 25.95 -8.45
C GLU A 215 -2.05 25.48 -9.90
N ASP A 216 -1.15 26.07 -10.69
CA ASP A 216 -0.88 25.63 -12.06
C ASP A 216 -0.41 24.17 -12.11
N GLU A 217 0.49 23.82 -11.19
CA GLU A 217 0.98 22.46 -11.04
C GLU A 217 -0.11 21.52 -10.52
N ARG A 218 -0.96 21.99 -9.59
CA ARG A 218 -2.13 21.26 -9.12
C ARG A 218 -3.10 20.94 -10.27
N LEU A 219 -3.38 21.90 -11.15
CA LEU A 219 -4.23 21.72 -12.33
C LEU A 219 -3.62 20.72 -13.33
N ARG A 220 -2.30 20.68 -13.48
CA ARG A 220 -1.61 19.65 -14.28
C ARG A 220 -1.75 18.26 -13.65
N ARG A 221 -1.50 18.15 -12.34
CA ARG A 221 -1.60 16.88 -11.59
C ARG A 221 -3.02 16.31 -11.58
N LYS A 222 -4.05 17.16 -11.55
CA LYS A 222 -5.48 16.75 -11.66
C LYS A 222 -5.81 15.97 -12.96
N ARG A 223 -4.96 16.00 -13.98
CA ARG A 223 -5.12 15.23 -15.23
C ARG A 223 -4.63 13.78 -15.13
N PHE A 224 -3.90 13.46 -14.07
CA PHE A 224 -3.42 12.11 -13.80
C PHE A 224 -4.47 11.29 -13.05
N TYR A 225 -4.23 9.98 -12.97
CA TYR A 225 -5.14 9.09 -12.28
C TYR A 225 -5.24 9.46 -10.79
N TRP A 226 -6.43 9.33 -10.23
CA TRP A 226 -6.72 9.77 -8.87
C TRP A 226 -6.26 8.76 -7.79
N ASP A 227 -5.99 7.52 -8.18
CA ASP A 227 -5.72 6.39 -7.28
C ASP A 227 -4.24 6.32 -6.82
N HIS A 228 -3.96 5.39 -5.92
CA HIS A 228 -2.63 5.11 -5.37
C HIS A 228 -1.56 4.89 -6.44
N GLY A 229 -0.33 5.32 -6.18
CA GLY A 229 0.80 5.11 -7.08
C GLY A 229 0.83 5.99 -8.34
N ALA A 230 -0.19 6.83 -8.58
CA ALA A 230 -0.16 7.86 -9.61
C ALA A 230 0.87 8.96 -9.30
N GLY A 231 1.01 9.35 -8.03
CA GLY A 231 2.03 10.29 -7.59
C GLY A 231 3.44 9.75 -7.80
N ILE A 232 3.69 8.47 -7.51
CA ILE A 232 4.99 7.82 -7.81
C ILE A 232 5.30 7.84 -9.31
N LEU A 233 4.31 7.59 -10.17
CA LEU A 233 4.50 7.70 -11.62
C LEU A 233 4.90 9.13 -12.02
N TYR A 234 4.21 10.12 -11.46
CA TYR A 234 4.54 11.53 -11.69
C TYR A 234 5.96 11.86 -11.26
N TRP A 235 6.37 11.39 -10.08
CA TRP A 235 7.73 11.57 -9.57
C TRP A 235 8.77 11.00 -10.53
N ALA A 236 8.56 9.78 -11.03
CA ALA A 236 9.46 9.18 -12.00
C ALA A 236 9.53 9.94 -13.34
N GLU A 237 8.39 10.38 -13.87
CA GLU A 237 8.32 10.96 -15.22
C GLU A 237 8.60 12.46 -15.28
N LYS A 238 8.36 13.21 -14.19
CA LYS A 238 8.37 14.68 -14.18
C LYS A 238 9.33 15.29 -13.15
N CYS A 239 9.74 14.52 -12.16
CA CYS A 239 10.56 14.97 -11.05
C CYS A 239 11.96 14.32 -11.02
N GLY A 240 12.33 13.55 -12.06
CA GLY A 240 13.62 12.87 -12.14
C GLY A 240 13.77 11.67 -11.21
N GLY A 241 12.65 11.13 -10.69
CA GLY A 241 12.67 9.99 -9.78
C GLY A 241 13.24 8.71 -10.42
N GLN A 242 14.07 7.99 -9.67
CA GLN A 242 14.69 6.76 -10.14
C GLN A 242 13.86 5.54 -9.75
N VAL A 243 13.28 4.87 -10.76
CA VAL A 243 12.39 3.72 -10.56
C VAL A 243 12.85 2.52 -11.38
N ALA A 244 13.24 1.44 -10.70
CA ALA A 244 13.35 0.12 -11.30
C ALA A 244 11.98 -0.58 -11.28
N LYS A 245 11.70 -1.41 -12.29
CA LYS A 245 10.37 -1.99 -12.50
C LYS A 245 10.41 -3.50 -12.33
N ILE A 246 9.47 -4.06 -11.58
CA ILE A 246 9.16 -5.49 -11.53
C ILE A 246 7.96 -5.73 -12.43
N LYS A 247 8.06 -6.67 -13.38
CA LYS A 247 6.90 -7.01 -14.20
C LYS A 247 5.90 -7.77 -13.33
N GLU A 248 4.62 -7.42 -13.39
CA GLU A 248 3.56 -8.14 -12.67
C GLU A 248 3.66 -9.67 -12.87
N ALA A 249 3.94 -10.13 -14.10
CA ALA A 249 4.08 -11.54 -14.43
C ALA A 249 5.14 -12.30 -13.61
N GLU A 250 6.08 -11.60 -12.97
CA GLU A 250 7.07 -12.22 -12.10
C GLU A 250 6.44 -12.70 -10.78
N VAL A 251 5.40 -12.02 -10.29
CA VAL A 251 4.79 -12.26 -8.97
C VAL A 251 3.29 -12.58 -9.02
N GLU A 252 2.63 -12.46 -10.17
CA GLU A 252 1.18 -12.64 -10.31
C GLU A 252 0.66 -14.01 -9.86
N GLU A 253 1.50 -15.05 -9.89
CA GLU A 253 1.13 -16.43 -9.55
C GLU A 253 0.62 -16.60 -8.11
N GLY A 254 1.04 -15.72 -7.19
CA GLY A 254 0.64 -15.77 -5.78
C GLY A 254 -0.20 -14.56 -5.35
N HIS A 255 -0.75 -13.80 -6.32
CA HIS A 255 -1.59 -12.65 -6.04
C HIS A 255 -3.07 -13.06 -5.93
N CYS A 256 -3.58 -13.07 -4.70
CA CYS A 256 -4.93 -13.51 -4.36
C CYS A 256 -5.95 -12.37 -4.43
N THR A 257 -6.18 -11.86 -5.64
CA THR A 257 -7.01 -10.69 -5.90
C THR A 257 -8.33 -11.01 -6.59
N ARG A 258 -9.31 -10.09 -6.46
CA ARG A 258 -10.55 -10.10 -7.24
C ARG A 258 -10.31 -10.11 -8.75
N ILE A 259 -9.23 -9.48 -9.21
CA ILE A 259 -8.94 -9.33 -10.65
C ILE A 259 -8.58 -10.67 -11.29
N SER A 260 -7.89 -11.55 -10.56
CA SER A 260 -7.39 -12.84 -11.06
C SER A 260 -8.35 -14.00 -10.79
N ASN A 261 -9.36 -13.82 -9.92
CA ASN A 261 -10.31 -14.87 -9.55
C ASN A 261 -11.71 -14.61 -10.14
N VAL A 262 -12.05 -15.33 -11.23
CA VAL A 262 -13.36 -15.25 -11.88
C VAL A 262 -14.54 -15.69 -10.99
N ASN A 263 -14.26 -16.48 -9.96
CA ASN A 263 -15.26 -16.97 -9.00
C ASN A 263 -15.27 -16.15 -7.70
N TYR A 264 -14.64 -14.96 -7.70
CA TYR A 264 -14.55 -14.12 -6.51
C TYR A 264 -15.94 -13.69 -6.03
N GLN A 265 -16.26 -14.05 -4.80
CA GLN A 265 -17.48 -13.65 -4.11
C GLN A 265 -17.20 -12.44 -3.23
N ARG A 266 -17.85 -11.32 -3.56
CA ARG A 266 -17.84 -10.11 -2.75
C ARG A 266 -18.81 -10.29 -1.59
N LEU A 267 -18.29 -10.23 -0.37
CA LEU A 267 -19.07 -10.42 0.85
C LEU A 267 -19.42 -9.11 1.55
N SER A 268 -18.79 -8.00 1.15
CA SER A 268 -18.99 -6.69 1.78
C SER A 268 -19.17 -5.55 0.78
N PRO A 269 -19.82 -4.43 1.17
CA PRO A 269 -19.89 -3.23 0.34
C PRO A 269 -18.50 -2.67 0.00
N ASP A 270 -18.36 -1.96 -1.13
CA ASP A 270 -17.10 -1.28 -1.51
C ASP A 270 -17.03 0.10 -0.82
N THR A 271 -17.14 0.08 0.51
CA THR A 271 -17.21 1.25 1.39
C THR A 271 -16.25 1.07 2.57
N ALA A 272 -16.29 2.00 3.53
CA ALA A 272 -15.55 1.89 4.79
C ALA A 272 -15.86 0.61 5.60
N GLU A 273 -16.97 -0.04 5.31
CA GLU A 273 -17.42 -1.29 5.93
C GLU A 273 -16.76 -2.52 5.31
N ARG A 274 -15.99 -2.36 4.23
CA ARG A 274 -15.29 -3.48 3.59
C ARG A 274 -14.30 -4.11 4.57
N LEU A 275 -14.47 -5.40 4.79
CA LEU A 275 -13.57 -6.24 5.59
C LEU A 275 -12.83 -7.21 4.67
N LEU A 276 -11.68 -6.75 4.16
CA LEU A 276 -10.78 -7.55 3.32
C LEU A 276 -10.46 -8.95 3.89
N PRO A 277 -10.28 -9.15 5.22
CA PRO A 277 -9.91 -10.47 5.76
C PRO A 277 -10.99 -11.52 5.49
N THR A 278 -12.26 -11.15 5.64
CA THR A 278 -13.40 -12.03 5.39
C THR A 278 -13.44 -12.45 3.92
N GLU A 279 -13.22 -11.51 2.99
CA GLU A 279 -13.19 -11.82 1.57
C GLU A 279 -11.96 -12.66 1.19
N LEU A 280 -10.79 -12.40 1.79
CA LEU A 280 -9.56 -13.16 1.53
C LEU A 280 -9.72 -14.63 1.96
N ARG A 281 -10.17 -14.87 3.20
CA ARG A 281 -10.41 -16.24 3.73
C ARG A 281 -11.47 -17.00 2.94
N HIS A 282 -12.53 -16.33 2.53
CA HIS A 282 -13.63 -16.96 1.80
C HIS A 282 -13.23 -17.36 0.38
N ASN A 283 -12.45 -16.51 -0.30
CA ASN A 283 -12.11 -16.70 -1.70
C ASN A 283 -10.83 -17.53 -1.91
N PHE A 284 -9.96 -17.61 -0.90
CA PHE A 284 -8.64 -18.24 -1.03
C PHE A 284 -8.28 -19.08 0.19
N SER A 285 -7.94 -20.35 -0.05
CA SER A 285 -7.37 -21.22 0.97
C SER A 285 -5.87 -20.95 1.10
N LEU A 286 -5.45 -20.36 2.22
CA LEU A 286 -4.03 -20.10 2.51
C LEU A 286 -3.16 -21.37 2.37
N VAL A 287 -3.67 -22.51 2.87
CA VAL A 287 -2.98 -23.81 2.75
C VAL A 287 -2.77 -24.19 1.29
N LYS A 288 -3.81 -24.07 0.46
CA LYS A 288 -3.70 -24.38 -0.98
C LYS A 288 -2.72 -23.43 -1.68
N VAL A 289 -2.82 -22.13 -1.41
CA VAL A 289 -1.92 -21.12 -1.99
C VAL A 289 -0.47 -21.42 -1.61
N CYS A 290 -0.20 -21.72 -0.34
CA CYS A 290 1.15 -22.10 0.10
C CYS A 290 1.64 -23.37 -0.60
N ARG A 291 0.80 -24.40 -0.75
CA ARG A 291 1.15 -25.61 -1.51
C ARG A 291 1.52 -25.33 -2.95
N ASP A 292 0.68 -24.59 -3.66
CA ASP A 292 0.89 -24.26 -5.08
C ASP A 292 2.21 -23.47 -5.28
N LEU A 293 2.58 -22.66 -4.29
CA LEU A 293 3.83 -21.87 -4.27
C LEU A 293 5.04 -22.59 -3.66
N GLY A 294 4.88 -23.79 -3.10
CA GLY A 294 5.96 -24.51 -2.42
C GLY A 294 6.38 -23.90 -1.08
N LEU A 295 5.43 -23.31 -0.35
CA LEU A 295 5.60 -22.60 0.92
C LEU A 295 4.94 -23.31 2.12
N GLU A 296 4.56 -24.60 1.99
CA GLU A 296 3.85 -25.34 3.05
C GLU A 296 4.66 -25.45 4.35
N ASP A 297 5.99 -25.40 4.26
CA ASP A 297 6.86 -25.37 5.43
C ASP A 297 6.64 -24.11 6.28
N LEU A 298 6.18 -23.01 5.68
CA LEU A 298 5.89 -21.75 6.38
C LEU A 298 4.57 -21.77 7.16
N LEU A 299 3.74 -22.80 7.01
CA LEU A 299 2.49 -22.97 7.77
C LEU A 299 2.69 -23.62 9.13
N LYS A 300 3.81 -24.31 9.34
CA LYS A 300 4.09 -25.07 10.58
C LYS A 300 4.43 -24.13 11.72
N ASP A 301 4.03 -24.44 12.94
CA ASP A 301 4.39 -23.64 14.12
C ASP A 301 5.88 -23.70 14.45
#